data_AF-A0A8I1TKY4-F1
#
_entry.id   AF-A0A8I1TKY4-F1
#
_cell.length_a   1.000
_cell.length_b   1.000
_cell.length_c   1.000
_cell.angle_alpha   90.00
_cell.angle_beta   90.00
_cell.angle_gamma   90.00
#
_symmetry.space_group_name_H-M   'P 1'
#
loop_
_entity.id
_entity.type
_entity.pdbx_description
1 polymer ?
#
loop_
_entity_poly.entity_id
_entity_poly.type
_entity_poly.pdbx_seq_one_letter_code
_entity_poly.pdbx_strand_id
1 'polypeptide(L)'
;MSRSGAPTSPTWTSLWTRWSRSRWEPRASPGEASGDVRCHIGLTRACARIDLGLAATGHLSRRRSEQVSARPNRTPGGARVSAARRRGGSGTIAGVAVVLVVAAAIVIGLVVHAHRTDTAAQATIPVVHSGDAAAPVSVDPQAAVVTVGAPGAPVTLDVYEDFLCPVCGQFEQVYGDQVRQAVTAGDLDVRYHVVDLLDDRSDPPGYSLAAASAALAVAETDPGAFTSFHDSLYGTQPTEGGRGYDASQLDALATALGVPKGRVADALSAHTYDAAVQASLQKAAVDPTLQQNTSAGSGFGTPTVVYDGRLLDITNPDWLSALLPRH
;
A
#
# COMPACT_ATOMS: atom_id res chain seq x y z
N MET A 1 -48.04 57.48 44.05
CA MET A 1 -47.29 56.34 44.67
C MET A 1 -46.91 55.40 43.54
N SER A 2 -45.68 55.56 43.01
CA SER A 2 -44.58 54.57 42.95
C SER A 2 -44.78 53.50 41.85
N ARG A 3 -44.18 53.67 40.65
CA ARG A 3 -42.83 53.17 40.20
C ARG A 3 -42.76 51.63 40.30
N SER A 4 -42.36 50.84 39.31
CA SER A 4 -41.29 50.89 38.28
C SER A 4 -41.38 49.54 37.52
N GLY A 5 -40.93 49.27 36.30
CA GLY A 5 -40.08 49.89 35.28
C GLY A 5 -39.63 48.73 34.36
N ALA A 6 -39.76 48.88 33.04
CA ALA A 6 -39.06 48.03 32.05
C ALA A 6 -37.56 48.43 32.00
N PRO A 7 -36.61 47.66 31.43
CA PRO A 7 -36.51 47.59 29.95
C PRO A 7 -35.75 46.38 29.31
N THR A 8 -36.06 46.19 28.03
CA THR A 8 -35.23 45.85 26.84
C THR A 8 -34.01 44.90 26.91
N SER A 9 -34.03 43.93 26.00
CA SER A 9 -32.94 43.08 25.46
C SER A 9 -31.78 43.85 24.78
N PRO A 10 -30.56 43.27 24.73
CA PRO A 10 -29.55 43.61 23.74
C PRO A 10 -29.21 42.47 22.77
N THR A 11 -29.03 42.87 21.52
CA THR A 11 -28.58 42.16 20.33
C THR A 11 -27.11 41.73 20.40
N TRP A 12 -26.83 40.51 19.93
CA TRP A 12 -25.49 39.95 19.77
C TRP A 12 -24.83 40.43 18.48
N THR A 13 -24.23 41.62 18.49
CA THR A 13 -23.25 42.01 17.47
C THR A 13 -22.35 43.13 17.99
N SER A 14 -21.04 43.00 17.73
CA SER A 14 -19.94 43.95 17.95
C SER A 14 -19.20 43.92 19.30
N LEU A 15 -17.86 44.05 19.19
CA LEU A 15 -16.82 44.15 20.21
C LEU A 15 -16.14 42.82 20.59
N TRP A 16 -15.11 42.42 19.84
CA TRP A 16 -13.76 42.08 20.37
C TRP A 16 -12.74 42.06 19.20
N THR A 17 -12.61 43.20 18.52
CA THR A 17 -11.44 43.52 17.69
C THR A 17 -10.45 44.30 18.56
N ARG A 18 -9.66 43.62 19.39
CA ARG A 18 -8.49 44.20 20.06
C ARG A 18 -7.59 43.13 20.65
N TRP A 19 -6.90 42.35 19.82
CA TRP A 19 -5.61 41.73 20.18
C TRP A 19 -4.75 41.72 18.91
N SER A 20 -4.11 42.85 18.65
CA SER A 20 -3.07 42.99 17.64
C SER A 20 -1.75 43.27 18.34
N ARG A 21 -0.69 42.58 17.91
CA ARG A 21 0.75 42.86 18.12
C ARG A 21 1.41 42.28 19.37
N SER A 22 1.85 41.03 19.24
CA SER A 22 3.16 40.56 19.74
C SER A 22 3.84 39.83 18.57
N ARG A 23 4.52 40.56 17.68
CA ARG A 23 5.98 40.70 17.67
C ARG A 23 6.70 39.36 17.94
N TRP A 24 6.71 38.49 16.93
CA TRP A 24 7.65 37.40 16.81
C TRP A 24 8.85 37.90 16.01
N GLU A 25 9.91 38.29 16.71
CA GLU A 25 11.24 38.49 16.14
C GLU A 25 12.00 37.14 16.21
N PRO A 26 12.71 36.75 15.14
CA PRO A 26 13.53 35.54 15.14
C PRO A 26 14.77 35.77 16.01
N ARG A 27 14.99 34.88 17.00
CA ARG A 27 16.27 34.84 17.73
C ARG A 27 17.35 34.29 16.80
N ALA A 28 18.27 35.18 16.42
CA ALA A 28 19.57 34.82 15.87
C ALA A 28 20.42 34.09 16.93
N SER A 29 21.01 32.97 16.53
CA SER A 29 22.03 32.24 17.30
C SER A 29 23.39 32.95 17.17
N PRO A 30 24.23 32.98 18.23
CA PRO A 30 25.60 33.49 18.11
C PRO A 30 26.47 32.53 17.31
N GLY A 31 27.36 33.10 16.49
CA GLY A 31 28.34 32.38 15.68
C GLY A 31 29.62 31.98 16.42
N GLU A 32 30.61 31.66 15.58
CA GLU A 32 32.00 31.23 15.83
C GLU A 32 32.15 29.73 16.18
N ALA A 33 33.03 28.95 15.55
CA ALA A 33 34.27 29.31 14.87
C ALA A 33 34.56 28.42 13.65
N SER A 34 34.90 29.08 12.55
CA SER A 34 35.57 28.48 11.39
C SER A 34 37.03 28.23 11.75
N GLY A 35 37.45 26.97 11.77
CA GLY A 35 38.86 26.57 11.80
C GLY A 35 39.33 26.21 10.39
N ASP A 36 39.66 27.22 9.60
CA ASP A 36 40.33 27.07 8.31
C ASP A 36 41.84 27.04 8.56
N VAL A 37 42.45 25.85 8.47
CA VAL A 37 43.91 25.67 8.55
C VAL A 37 44.43 25.56 7.12
N ARG A 38 45.05 26.65 6.65
CA ARG A 38 45.92 26.64 5.47
C ARG A 38 47.39 26.79 5.86
N CYS A 39 48.21 26.33 4.92
CA CYS A 39 49.68 26.38 4.81
C CYS A 39 50.38 25.16 5.44
N HIS A 40 51.31 24.45 4.77
CA HIS A 40 52.08 24.77 3.57
C HIS A 40 52.90 23.51 3.14
N ILE A 41 53.49 23.58 1.93
CA ILE A 41 54.62 22.74 1.43
C ILE A 41 54.20 21.33 0.94
N GLY A 42 54.48 20.85 -0.27
CA GLY A 42 55.33 21.27 -1.39
C GLY A 42 55.61 20.02 -2.24
N LEU A 43 55.68 20.18 -3.58
CA LEU A 43 56.52 19.45 -4.56
C LEU A 43 56.82 17.96 -4.27
N THR A 44 56.58 16.95 -5.11
CA THR A 44 57.02 16.78 -6.51
C THR A 44 56.78 15.31 -6.93
N ARG A 45 56.59 15.09 -8.24
CA ARG A 45 56.95 13.88 -9.05
C ARG A 45 56.16 12.57 -8.76
N ALA A 46 55.33 12.06 -9.68
CA ALA A 46 55.59 11.51 -11.02
C ALA A 46 56.20 10.08 -11.04
N CYS A 47 55.52 9.22 -11.82
CA CYS A 47 56.02 8.06 -12.58
C CYS A 47 56.45 6.80 -11.79
N ALA A 48 55.76 5.68 -12.00
CA ALA A 48 56.02 4.65 -13.03
C ALA A 48 56.90 3.54 -12.43
N ARG A 49 56.36 2.33 -12.21
CA ARG A 49 56.32 1.17 -13.13
C ARG A 49 57.43 0.17 -12.79
N ILE A 50 57.13 -1.12 -13.05
CA ILE A 50 58.08 -2.17 -13.50
C ILE A 50 58.97 -2.72 -12.36
N ASP A 51 59.14 -4.03 -12.11
CA ASP A 51 58.94 -5.21 -12.95
C ASP A 51 58.96 -6.52 -12.13
N LEU A 52 58.52 -7.58 -12.83
CA LEU A 52 58.99 -8.98 -12.83
C LEU A 52 59.71 -9.51 -11.57
N GLY A 53 59.30 -10.63 -10.96
CA GLY A 53 58.94 -11.89 -11.59
C GLY A 53 60.04 -12.91 -11.31
N LEU A 54 59.70 -14.08 -10.78
CA LEU A 54 60.49 -15.30 -10.97
C LEU A 54 59.64 -16.55 -10.68
N ALA A 55 59.67 -17.45 -11.66
CA ALA A 55 59.15 -18.82 -11.67
C ALA A 55 59.90 -19.71 -10.64
N ALA A 56 59.54 -20.95 -10.31
CA ALA A 56 59.02 -22.03 -11.16
C ALA A 56 58.62 -23.28 -10.32
N THR A 57 58.10 -24.27 -11.05
CA THR A 57 57.95 -25.71 -10.74
C THR A 57 56.84 -26.06 -9.74
N GLY A 58 55.92 -27.01 -9.98
CA GLY A 58 55.77 -28.04 -11.00
C GLY A 58 55.56 -29.38 -10.30
N HIS A 59 54.37 -29.98 -10.37
CA HIS A 59 54.18 -31.42 -10.60
C HIS A 59 52.71 -31.85 -10.70
N LEU A 60 52.50 -32.80 -11.62
CA LEU A 60 51.26 -33.45 -12.01
C LEU A 60 50.68 -34.35 -10.90
N SER A 61 49.36 -34.56 -10.89
CA SER A 61 48.81 -35.84 -11.36
C SER A 61 47.28 -35.89 -11.30
N ARG A 62 46.74 -36.39 -12.42
CA ARG A 62 45.35 -36.72 -12.70
C ARG A 62 45.18 -38.20 -12.34
N ARG A 63 44.15 -38.60 -11.59
CA ARG A 63 43.61 -39.96 -11.70
C ARG A 63 42.09 -39.94 -11.72
N ARG A 64 41.58 -40.64 -12.73
CA ARG A 64 40.21 -40.94 -13.12
C ARG A 64 39.93 -42.40 -12.77
N SER A 65 38.64 -42.75 -12.79
CA SER A 65 38.02 -44.10 -12.79
C SER A 65 38.07 -44.82 -11.43
N GLU A 66 37.01 -45.48 -10.97
CA GLU A 66 36.25 -46.53 -11.69
C GLU A 66 34.75 -46.59 -11.32
N GLN A 67 33.94 -47.01 -12.30
CA GLN A 67 32.61 -47.60 -12.10
C GLN A 67 32.71 -49.12 -12.12
N VAL A 68 31.97 -49.81 -11.26
CA VAL A 68 31.58 -51.22 -11.46
C VAL A 68 30.14 -51.43 -10.98
N SER A 69 29.35 -52.09 -11.84
CA SER A 69 27.93 -52.44 -11.70
C SER A 69 27.73 -53.91 -11.25
N ALA A 70 26.47 -54.27 -10.96
CA ALA A 70 25.83 -55.61 -10.87
C ALA A 70 25.96 -56.33 -9.50
N ARG A 71 24.94 -57.00 -8.89
CA ARG A 71 23.68 -57.64 -9.34
C ARG A 71 22.78 -57.94 -8.09
N PRO A 72 21.47 -58.27 -8.25
CA PRO A 72 20.52 -58.52 -7.16
C PRO A 72 20.29 -60.03 -6.87
N ASN A 73 19.80 -60.38 -5.67
CA ASN A 73 19.22 -61.71 -5.42
C ASN A 73 18.01 -61.69 -4.45
N ARG A 74 17.11 -62.65 -4.65
CA ARG A 74 15.72 -62.79 -4.14
C ARG A 74 15.61 -63.42 -2.73
N THR A 75 14.46 -63.13 -2.10
CA THR A 75 13.72 -63.58 -0.88
C THR A 75 13.75 -65.11 -0.56
N PRO A 76 13.32 -65.65 0.64
CA PRO A 76 12.07 -65.34 1.37
C PRO A 76 11.98 -65.52 2.93
N GLY A 77 10.96 -64.88 3.56
CA GLY A 77 10.01 -65.51 4.51
C GLY A 77 10.32 -65.61 6.03
N GLY A 78 9.44 -65.02 6.88
CA GLY A 78 9.25 -65.43 8.28
C GLY A 78 8.68 -64.35 9.24
N ALA A 79 7.38 -64.42 9.58
CA ALA A 79 6.68 -63.56 10.55
C ALA A 79 7.06 -63.90 12.02
N ARG A 80 7.02 -62.95 12.99
CA ARG A 80 5.90 -62.74 13.93
C ARG A 80 6.08 -61.49 14.84
N VAL A 81 5.07 -60.60 14.78
CA VAL A 81 4.39 -59.77 15.81
C VAL A 81 5.16 -59.07 16.96
N SER A 82 5.15 -57.73 16.97
CA SER A 82 4.49 -56.89 18.02
C SER A 82 4.41 -55.41 17.61
N ALA A 83 3.34 -54.77 18.05
CA ALA A 83 2.77 -53.55 17.50
C ALA A 83 3.51 -52.24 17.86
N ALA A 84 3.55 -51.31 16.90
CA ALA A 84 3.36 -49.89 17.17
C ALA A 84 2.70 -49.23 15.96
N ARG A 85 1.41 -48.93 16.11
CA ARG A 85 0.59 -48.16 15.17
C ARG A 85 1.09 -46.71 15.15
N ARG A 86 1.50 -46.19 14.00
CA ARG A 86 1.38 -44.75 13.68
C ARG A 86 0.87 -44.56 12.25
N ARG A 87 -0.02 -43.57 12.17
CA ARG A 87 -0.96 -43.23 11.10
C ARG A 87 -0.26 -42.72 9.84
N GLY A 88 -1.01 -42.76 8.74
CA GLY A 88 -0.60 -42.40 7.38
C GLY A 88 -0.17 -40.95 7.19
N GLY A 89 0.51 -40.72 6.07
CA GLY A 89 1.04 -39.42 5.66
C GLY A 89 0.83 -39.19 4.17
N SER A 90 -0.42 -38.97 3.75
CA SER A 90 -0.75 -38.31 2.48
C SER A 90 -0.84 -36.80 2.74
N GLY A 91 0.31 -36.15 2.89
CA GLY A 91 0.37 -34.71 3.24
C GLY A 91 1.32 -33.88 2.37
N THR A 92 2.19 -34.50 1.57
CA THR A 92 3.18 -33.79 0.75
C THR A 92 2.72 -33.51 -0.67
N ILE A 93 1.73 -34.26 -1.18
CA ILE A 93 1.22 -34.10 -2.55
C ILE A 93 0.18 -32.98 -2.63
N ALA A 94 -0.58 -32.73 -1.54
CA ALA A 94 -1.58 -31.66 -1.49
C ALA A 94 -0.94 -30.25 -1.40
N GLY A 95 0.15 -30.10 -0.63
CA GLY A 95 0.83 -28.80 -0.49
C GLY A 95 1.53 -28.33 -1.77
N VAL A 96 2.16 -29.25 -2.51
CA VAL A 96 2.83 -28.93 -3.79
C VAL A 96 1.82 -28.57 -4.88
N ALA A 97 0.65 -29.22 -4.90
CA ALA A 97 -0.40 -28.91 -5.87
C ALA A 97 -0.97 -27.49 -5.65
N VAL A 98 -1.21 -27.09 -4.39
CA VAL A 98 -1.72 -25.73 -4.09
C VAL A 98 -0.69 -24.66 -4.44
N VAL A 99 0.59 -24.85 -4.08
CA VAL A 99 1.66 -23.89 -4.43
C VAL A 99 1.83 -23.77 -5.95
N LEU A 100 1.71 -24.87 -6.70
CA LEU A 100 1.78 -24.83 -8.17
C LEU A 100 0.56 -24.14 -8.79
N VAL A 101 -0.64 -24.31 -8.23
CA VAL A 101 -1.84 -23.61 -8.70
C VAL A 101 -1.76 -22.12 -8.40
N VAL A 102 -1.28 -21.72 -7.22
CA VAL A 102 -1.06 -20.30 -6.86
C VAL A 102 0.04 -19.69 -7.73
N ALA A 103 1.17 -20.38 -7.90
CA ALA A 103 2.25 -19.92 -8.79
C ALA A 103 1.79 -19.82 -10.24
N ALA A 104 1.01 -20.78 -10.74
CA ALA A 104 0.44 -20.72 -12.08
C ALA A 104 -0.59 -19.59 -12.21
N ALA A 105 -1.42 -19.34 -11.19
CA ALA A 105 -2.35 -18.21 -11.17
C ALA A 105 -1.62 -16.87 -11.16
N ILE A 106 -0.51 -16.75 -10.41
CA ILE A 106 0.36 -15.56 -10.43
C ILE A 106 0.98 -15.38 -11.83
N VAL A 107 1.53 -16.43 -12.43
CA VAL A 107 2.12 -16.35 -13.78
C VAL A 107 1.06 -16.02 -14.83
N ILE A 108 -0.12 -16.61 -14.77
CA ILE A 108 -1.24 -16.31 -15.67
C ILE A 108 -1.73 -14.88 -15.45
N GLY A 109 -1.84 -14.42 -14.19
CA GLY A 109 -2.15 -13.04 -13.84
C GLY A 109 -1.14 -12.06 -14.41
N LEU A 110 0.16 -12.35 -14.26
CA LEU A 110 1.25 -11.54 -14.83
C LEU A 110 1.23 -11.53 -16.37
N VAL A 111 0.92 -12.65 -17.02
CA VAL A 111 0.83 -12.75 -18.48
C VAL A 111 -0.40 -12.03 -19.03
N VAL A 112 -1.56 -12.16 -18.38
CA VAL A 112 -2.78 -11.44 -18.75
C VAL A 112 -2.61 -9.94 -18.52
N HIS A 113 -1.90 -9.54 -17.45
CA HIS A 113 -1.57 -8.14 -17.16
C HIS A 113 -0.57 -7.57 -18.16
N ALA A 114 0.47 -8.33 -18.53
CA ALA A 114 1.44 -7.93 -19.56
C ALA A 114 0.82 -7.79 -20.96
N HIS A 115 -0.31 -8.46 -21.24
CA HIS A 115 -1.05 -8.31 -22.50
C HIS A 115 -2.02 -7.11 -22.55
N ARG A 116 -2.14 -6.30 -21.48
CA ARG A 116 -2.96 -5.07 -21.47
C ARG A 116 -2.15 -3.78 -21.69
N THR A 117 -0.88 -3.91 -22.07
CA THR A 117 0.17 -2.88 -21.88
C THR A 117 0.11 -1.63 -22.77
N ASP A 118 -0.86 -1.46 -23.67
CA ASP A 118 -0.91 -0.28 -24.54
C ASP A 118 -2.26 0.46 -24.59
N THR A 119 -3.28 0.08 -23.79
CA THR A 119 -4.66 0.57 -24.00
C THR A 119 -5.19 1.55 -22.92
N ALA A 120 -4.55 1.69 -21.76
CA ALA A 120 -5.07 2.54 -20.67
C ALA A 120 -5.16 4.04 -21.05
N ALA A 121 -4.27 4.50 -21.93
CA ALA A 121 -4.20 5.88 -22.43
C ALA A 121 -5.47 6.36 -23.16
N GLN A 122 -6.32 5.43 -23.60
CA GLN A 122 -7.55 5.69 -24.37
C GLN A 122 -8.77 4.93 -23.84
N ALA A 123 -8.60 4.14 -22.77
CA ALA A 123 -9.67 3.34 -22.20
C ALA A 123 -10.50 4.16 -21.22
N THR A 124 -11.83 4.01 -21.32
CA THR A 124 -12.74 4.44 -20.25
C THR A 124 -12.62 3.47 -19.08
N ILE A 125 -12.59 3.99 -17.86
CA ILE A 125 -12.58 3.15 -16.65
C ILE A 125 -13.97 2.53 -16.50
N PRO A 126 -14.12 1.19 -16.56
CA PRO A 126 -15.41 0.54 -16.36
C PRO A 126 -15.88 0.75 -14.92
N VAL A 127 -17.18 1.01 -14.76
CA VAL A 127 -17.80 1.12 -13.44
C VAL A 127 -17.95 -0.27 -12.82
N VAL A 128 -17.42 -0.43 -11.61
CA VAL A 128 -17.73 -1.51 -10.70
C VAL A 128 -18.73 -0.97 -9.67
N HIS A 129 -19.92 -1.58 -9.61
CA HIS A 129 -20.90 -1.26 -8.58
C HIS A 129 -20.66 -2.14 -7.36
N SER A 130 -20.17 -1.53 -6.29
CA SER A 130 -19.91 -2.22 -5.04
C SER A 130 -21.22 -2.48 -4.30
N GLY A 131 -21.42 -3.72 -3.82
CA GLY A 131 -22.65 -4.17 -3.17
C GLY A 131 -22.89 -3.64 -1.75
N ASP A 132 -22.01 -2.75 -1.28
CA ASP A 132 -21.97 -2.15 0.05
C ASP A 132 -22.55 -0.73 0.07
N ALA A 133 -23.31 -0.32 -0.96
CA ALA A 133 -23.90 1.02 -1.08
C ALA A 133 -24.76 1.49 0.13
N ALA A 134 -25.11 0.59 1.05
CA ALA A 134 -25.83 0.91 2.28
C ALA A 134 -24.89 1.16 3.50
N ALA A 135 -23.61 0.81 3.41
CA ALA A 135 -22.65 1.03 4.47
C ALA A 135 -22.37 2.54 4.63
N PRO A 136 -22.36 3.07 5.86
CA PRO A 136 -21.98 4.46 6.08
C PRO A 136 -20.55 4.71 5.59
N VAL A 137 -20.33 5.84 4.93
CA VAL A 137 -19.00 6.31 4.52
C VAL A 137 -18.74 7.68 5.15
N SER A 138 -17.54 7.86 5.70
CA SER A 138 -17.06 9.15 6.19
C SER A 138 -15.63 9.40 5.72
N VAL A 139 -15.26 10.67 5.56
CA VAL A 139 -13.94 11.07 5.06
C VAL A 139 -13.27 12.02 6.05
N ASP A 140 -11.99 11.75 6.34
CA ASP A 140 -11.07 12.71 6.92
C ASP A 140 -10.06 13.12 5.83
N PRO A 141 -10.35 14.21 5.08
CA PRO A 141 -9.52 14.61 3.95
C PRO A 141 -8.14 15.12 4.38
N GLN A 142 -7.97 15.53 5.65
CA GLN A 142 -6.68 16.01 6.17
C GLN A 142 -5.75 14.85 6.53
N ALA A 143 -6.33 13.70 6.90
CA ALA A 143 -5.59 12.47 7.13
C ALA A 143 -5.45 11.60 5.87
N ALA A 144 -6.12 11.97 4.75
CA ALA A 144 -6.28 11.14 3.56
C ALA A 144 -6.90 9.76 3.89
N VAL A 145 -7.92 9.76 4.76
CA VAL A 145 -8.61 8.54 5.20
C VAL A 145 -10.06 8.57 4.79
N VAL A 146 -10.53 7.47 4.19
CA VAL A 146 -11.96 7.21 3.98
C VAL A 146 -12.36 5.99 4.79
N THR A 147 -13.37 6.14 5.65
CA THR A 147 -13.88 5.09 6.52
C THR A 147 -15.18 4.54 5.96
N VAL A 148 -15.25 3.23 5.73
CA VAL A 148 -16.41 2.50 5.20
C VAL A 148 -16.85 1.47 6.22
N GLY A 149 -18.07 1.64 6.74
CA GLY A 149 -18.64 0.76 7.75
C GLY A 149 -19.49 1.47 8.78
N ALA A 150 -20.16 0.68 9.61
CA ALA A 150 -20.99 1.21 10.68
C ALA A 150 -20.13 1.66 11.86
N PRO A 151 -20.32 2.88 12.37
CA PRO A 151 -19.69 3.30 13.62
C PRO A 151 -20.00 2.31 14.75
N GLY A 152 -18.96 1.80 15.41
CA GLY A 152 -19.11 0.83 16.50
C GLY A 152 -19.10 -0.64 16.07
N ALA A 153 -18.73 -0.94 14.82
CA ALA A 153 -18.35 -2.30 14.44
C ALA A 153 -17.29 -2.86 15.42
N PRO A 154 -17.34 -4.16 15.75
CA PRO A 154 -16.43 -4.77 16.72
C PRO A 154 -14.97 -4.80 16.24
N VAL A 155 -14.75 -4.72 14.93
CA VAL A 155 -13.43 -4.72 14.29
C VAL A 155 -13.29 -3.46 13.46
N THR A 156 -12.17 -2.73 13.63
CA THR A 156 -11.76 -1.65 12.73
C THR A 156 -10.40 -1.98 12.13
N LEU A 157 -10.31 -1.98 10.80
CA LEU A 157 -9.06 -2.19 10.08
C LEU A 157 -8.55 -0.85 9.53
N ASP A 158 -7.23 -0.67 9.58
CA ASP A 158 -6.54 0.32 8.75
C ASP A 158 -5.94 -0.39 7.56
N VAL A 159 -6.27 0.08 6.36
CA VAL A 159 -5.80 -0.46 5.09
C VAL A 159 -5.07 0.66 4.36
N TYR A 160 -3.74 0.54 4.23
CA TYR A 160 -2.92 1.50 3.51
C TYR A 160 -2.67 1.01 2.09
N GLU A 161 -3.01 1.85 1.13
CA GLU A 161 -3.15 1.43 -0.25
C GLU A 161 -2.73 2.50 -1.24
N ASP A 162 -2.17 2.03 -2.36
CA ASP A 162 -1.78 2.86 -3.49
C ASP A 162 -2.46 2.31 -4.75
N PHE A 163 -3.21 3.16 -5.45
CA PHE A 163 -4.00 2.77 -6.62
C PHE A 163 -3.17 2.31 -7.82
N LEU A 164 -1.84 2.48 -7.82
CA LEU A 164 -0.94 1.90 -8.82
C LEU A 164 -0.33 0.57 -8.39
N CYS A 165 -0.35 0.24 -7.09
CA CYS A 165 0.33 -0.93 -6.55
C CYS A 165 -0.36 -2.23 -7.01
N PRO A 166 0.34 -3.10 -7.76
CA PRO A 166 -0.24 -4.35 -8.25
C PRO A 166 -0.66 -5.30 -7.12
N VAL A 167 0.05 -5.27 -5.99
CA VAL A 167 -0.26 -6.12 -4.83
C VAL A 167 -1.51 -5.61 -4.09
N CYS A 168 -1.79 -4.30 -4.11
CA CYS A 168 -3.05 -3.75 -3.60
C CYS A 168 -4.22 -4.21 -4.47
N GLY A 169 -4.08 -4.13 -5.80
CA GLY A 169 -5.08 -4.66 -6.72
C GLY A 169 -5.33 -6.16 -6.52
N GLN A 170 -4.29 -6.94 -6.23
CA GLN A 170 -4.43 -8.37 -5.91
C GLN A 170 -5.13 -8.61 -4.57
N PHE A 171 -4.84 -7.81 -3.54
CA PHE A 171 -5.51 -7.85 -2.25
C PHE A 171 -7.01 -7.60 -2.40
N GLU A 172 -7.38 -6.54 -3.11
CA GLU A 172 -8.78 -6.18 -3.35
C GLU A 172 -9.54 -7.24 -4.18
N GLN A 173 -8.88 -7.85 -5.16
CA GLN A 173 -9.46 -8.97 -5.91
C GLN A 173 -9.71 -10.21 -5.05
N VAL A 174 -8.87 -10.48 -4.05
CA VAL A 174 -8.95 -11.71 -3.24
C VAL A 174 -9.88 -11.52 -2.04
N TYR A 175 -9.77 -10.37 -1.36
CA TYR A 175 -10.42 -10.14 -0.08
C TYR A 175 -11.53 -9.09 -0.13
N GLY A 176 -11.62 -8.27 -1.18
CA GLY A 176 -12.59 -7.17 -1.26
C GLY A 176 -14.04 -7.63 -1.07
N ASP A 177 -14.43 -8.79 -1.63
CA ASP A 177 -15.78 -9.35 -1.42
C ASP A 177 -16.04 -9.73 0.04
N GLN A 178 -15.05 -10.33 0.72
CA GLN A 178 -15.18 -10.73 2.12
C GLN A 178 -15.21 -9.51 3.04
N VAL A 179 -14.39 -8.50 2.75
CA VAL A 179 -14.37 -7.21 3.45
C VAL A 179 -15.73 -6.52 3.31
N ARG A 180 -16.25 -6.37 2.08
CA ARG A 180 -17.58 -5.77 1.83
C ARG A 180 -18.71 -6.50 2.55
N GLN A 181 -18.68 -7.83 2.57
CA GLN A 181 -19.68 -8.62 3.29
C GLN A 181 -19.63 -8.36 4.80
N ALA A 182 -18.42 -8.32 5.39
CA ALA A 182 -18.24 -8.03 6.81
C ALA A 182 -18.67 -6.59 7.16
N VAL A 183 -18.35 -5.62 6.30
CA VAL A 183 -18.80 -4.23 6.41
C VAL A 183 -20.32 -4.14 6.37
N THR A 184 -20.95 -4.80 5.39
CA THR A 184 -22.42 -4.82 5.24
C THR A 184 -23.12 -5.53 6.40
N ALA A 185 -22.48 -6.54 6.98
CA ALA A 185 -22.96 -7.23 8.18
C ALA A 185 -22.84 -6.37 9.46
N GLY A 186 -22.09 -5.26 9.42
CA GLY A 186 -21.79 -4.43 10.59
C GLY A 186 -20.72 -5.02 11.50
N ASP A 187 -20.01 -6.04 11.05
CA ASP A 187 -18.94 -6.70 11.80
C ASP A 187 -17.59 -6.00 11.64
N LEU A 188 -17.44 -5.19 10.60
CA LEU A 188 -16.20 -4.55 10.21
C LEU A 188 -16.40 -3.08 9.83
N ASP A 189 -15.46 -2.24 10.25
CA ASP A 189 -15.24 -0.89 9.77
C ASP A 189 -13.85 -0.81 9.12
N VAL A 190 -13.72 -0.22 7.95
CA VAL A 190 -12.43 -0.15 7.22
C VAL A 190 -12.05 1.29 6.99
N ARG A 191 -10.86 1.66 7.48
CA ARG A 191 -10.22 2.96 7.24
C ARG A 191 -9.20 2.80 6.13
N TYR A 192 -9.58 3.20 4.92
CA TYR A 192 -8.71 3.24 3.76
C TYR A 192 -7.82 4.49 3.84
N HIS A 193 -6.52 4.29 4.04
CA HIS A 193 -5.48 5.31 3.97
C HIS A 193 -4.92 5.30 2.55
N VAL A 194 -5.38 6.23 1.72
CA VAL A 194 -4.90 6.34 0.33
C VAL A 194 -3.57 7.09 0.31
N VAL A 195 -2.54 6.44 -0.25
CA VAL A 195 -1.16 6.95 -0.30
C VAL A 195 -0.62 6.97 -1.73
N ASP A 196 0.46 7.70 -1.95
CA ASP A 196 1.15 7.91 -3.23
C ASP A 196 2.54 7.26 -3.29
N LEU A 197 2.70 6.09 -2.69
CA LEU A 197 4.00 5.39 -2.57
C LEU A 197 4.70 5.15 -3.92
N LEU A 198 3.95 4.95 -4.99
CA LEU A 198 4.41 4.59 -6.33
C LEU A 198 4.24 5.74 -7.34
N ASP A 199 4.13 6.99 -6.89
CA ASP A 199 3.83 8.12 -7.77
C ASP A 199 4.84 8.29 -8.92
N ASP A 200 6.12 8.04 -8.63
CA ASP A 200 7.23 8.03 -9.60
C ASP A 200 7.26 6.80 -10.52
N ARG A 201 6.35 5.84 -10.34
CA ARG A 201 6.29 4.57 -11.09
C ARG A 201 5.19 4.55 -12.15
N SER A 202 4.75 5.71 -12.62
CA SER A 202 3.88 5.86 -13.79
C SER A 202 4.58 6.63 -14.90
N ASP A 203 4.10 6.52 -16.15
CA ASP A 203 4.62 7.28 -17.29
C ASP A 203 3.54 8.15 -17.97
N PRO A 204 3.55 9.48 -17.77
CA PRO A 204 4.45 10.22 -16.88
C PRO A 204 4.17 9.94 -15.39
N PRO A 205 5.10 10.28 -14.47
CA PRO A 205 4.87 10.23 -13.02
C PRO A 205 3.64 11.04 -12.58
N GLY A 206 3.00 10.65 -11.47
CA GLY A 206 1.90 11.39 -10.86
C GLY A 206 0.58 10.64 -10.69
N TYR A 207 0.48 9.39 -11.18
CA TYR A 207 -0.80 8.68 -11.15
C TYR A 207 -1.27 8.30 -9.75
N SER A 208 -0.37 7.84 -8.86
CA SER A 208 -0.76 7.41 -7.51
C SER A 208 -1.35 8.57 -6.71
N LEU A 209 -0.71 9.74 -6.77
CA LEU A 209 -1.19 10.96 -6.13
C LEU A 209 -2.51 11.42 -6.74
N ALA A 210 -2.63 11.45 -8.07
CA ALA A 210 -3.86 11.86 -8.74
C ALA A 210 -5.04 10.93 -8.41
N ALA A 211 -4.82 9.61 -8.40
CA ALA A 211 -5.87 8.63 -8.07
C ALA A 211 -6.31 8.75 -6.60
N ALA A 212 -5.36 8.89 -5.66
CA ALA A 212 -5.64 9.10 -4.24
C ALA A 212 -6.43 10.41 -4.00
N SER A 213 -5.97 11.52 -4.58
CA SER A 213 -6.66 12.82 -4.52
C SER A 213 -8.05 12.76 -5.15
N ALA A 214 -8.24 12.02 -6.25
CA ALA A 214 -9.55 11.81 -6.86
C ALA A 214 -10.49 11.01 -5.96
N ALA A 215 -10.01 9.96 -5.32
CA ALA A 215 -10.80 9.14 -4.39
C ALA A 215 -11.29 9.97 -3.19
N LEU A 216 -10.45 10.87 -2.65
CA LEU A 216 -10.84 11.81 -1.59
C LEU A 216 -11.87 12.84 -2.10
N ALA A 217 -11.69 13.38 -3.30
CA ALA A 217 -12.65 14.30 -3.92
C ALA A 217 -14.04 13.67 -4.09
N VAL A 218 -14.08 12.39 -4.51
CA VAL A 218 -15.31 11.59 -4.59
C VAL A 218 -15.91 11.42 -3.20
N ALA A 219 -15.14 10.93 -2.23
CA ALA A 219 -15.64 10.69 -0.88
C ALA A 219 -16.16 11.95 -0.18
N GLU A 220 -15.57 13.12 -0.42
CA GLU A 220 -16.03 14.39 0.15
C GLU A 220 -17.28 14.95 -0.57
N THR A 221 -17.38 14.73 -1.88
CA THR A 221 -18.52 15.23 -2.67
C THR A 221 -19.75 14.34 -2.54
N ASP A 222 -19.55 13.02 -2.62
CA ASP A 222 -20.57 11.99 -2.46
C ASP A 222 -19.95 10.74 -1.81
N PRO A 223 -19.98 10.63 -0.46
CA PRO A 223 -19.41 9.50 0.25
C PRO A 223 -19.90 8.14 -0.24
N GLY A 224 -21.15 8.05 -0.69
CA GLY A 224 -21.73 6.79 -1.19
C GLY A 224 -21.13 6.29 -2.50
N ALA A 225 -20.45 7.16 -3.25
CA ALA A 225 -19.77 6.80 -4.49
C ALA A 225 -18.35 6.24 -4.27
N PHE A 226 -17.79 6.38 -3.06
CA PHE A 226 -16.38 6.05 -2.78
C PHE A 226 -16.05 4.59 -3.08
N THR A 227 -16.75 3.60 -2.51
CA THR A 227 -16.38 2.19 -2.69
C THR A 227 -16.46 1.78 -4.17
N SER A 228 -17.47 2.25 -4.89
CA SER A 228 -17.59 1.97 -6.32
C SER A 228 -16.48 2.64 -7.14
N PHE A 229 -16.05 3.84 -6.77
CA PHE A 229 -14.91 4.51 -7.41
C PHE A 229 -13.61 3.76 -7.13
N HIS A 230 -13.36 3.41 -5.87
CA HIS A 230 -12.24 2.61 -5.39
C HIS A 230 -12.13 1.28 -6.15
N ASP A 231 -13.20 0.50 -6.17
CA ASP A 231 -13.23 -0.82 -6.81
C ASP A 231 -13.09 -0.71 -8.34
N SER A 232 -13.59 0.37 -8.95
CA SER A 232 -13.42 0.63 -10.39
C SER A 232 -11.96 0.87 -10.75
N LEU A 233 -11.22 1.61 -9.92
CA LEU A 233 -9.79 1.85 -10.13
C LEU A 233 -8.98 0.56 -10.05
N TYR A 234 -9.25 -0.31 -9.07
CA TYR A 234 -8.58 -1.61 -8.98
C TYR A 234 -9.05 -2.63 -10.03
N GLY A 235 -10.32 -2.56 -10.45
CA GLY A 235 -10.89 -3.44 -11.47
C GLY A 235 -10.22 -3.29 -12.84
N THR A 236 -9.73 -2.09 -13.15
CA THR A 236 -8.90 -1.82 -14.34
C THR A 236 -7.68 -1.00 -13.96
N GLN A 237 -6.87 -1.53 -13.04
CA GLN A 237 -5.65 -0.85 -12.59
C GLN A 237 -4.64 -0.68 -13.74
N PRO A 238 -4.01 0.51 -13.90
CA PRO A 238 -2.87 0.67 -14.80
C PRO A 238 -1.71 -0.24 -14.41
N THR A 239 -0.90 -0.63 -15.39
CA THR A 239 0.34 -1.38 -15.13
C THR A 239 1.39 -0.46 -14.51
N GLU A 240 2.05 -0.91 -13.45
CA GLU A 240 3.21 -0.21 -12.87
C GLU A 240 4.29 0.01 -13.95
N GLY A 241 4.80 1.23 -14.04
CA GLY A 241 5.70 1.72 -15.09
C GLY A 241 5.00 2.13 -16.39
N GLY A 242 3.70 1.90 -16.50
CA GLY A 242 2.87 2.30 -17.64
C GLY A 242 2.15 3.63 -17.42
N ARG A 243 1.37 4.03 -18.42
CA ARG A 243 0.54 5.24 -18.35
C ARG A 243 -0.65 5.04 -17.42
N GLY A 244 -0.74 5.90 -16.40
CA GLY A 244 -1.91 6.02 -15.54
C GLY A 244 -3.08 6.79 -16.18
N TYR A 245 -4.21 6.83 -15.48
CA TYR A 245 -5.37 7.63 -15.91
C TYR A 245 -5.16 9.11 -15.67
N ASP A 246 -5.61 9.93 -16.61
CA ASP A 246 -5.58 11.39 -16.47
C ASP A 246 -6.79 11.93 -15.67
N ALA A 247 -6.73 13.21 -15.32
CA ALA A 247 -7.78 13.89 -14.55
C ALA A 247 -9.16 13.83 -15.23
N SER A 248 -9.21 13.79 -16.57
CA SER A 248 -10.47 13.72 -17.31
C SER A 248 -11.10 12.33 -17.25
N GLN A 249 -10.27 11.28 -17.27
CA GLN A 249 -10.72 9.89 -17.10
C GLN A 249 -11.20 9.63 -15.67
N LEU A 250 -10.49 10.15 -14.67
CA LEU A 250 -10.90 10.06 -13.25
C LEU A 250 -12.22 10.81 -13.00
N ASP A 251 -12.38 12.03 -13.54
CA ASP A 251 -13.63 12.79 -13.43
C ASP A 251 -14.80 12.13 -14.18
N ALA A 252 -14.53 11.51 -15.34
CA ALA A 252 -15.53 10.77 -16.09
C ALA A 252 -16.04 9.54 -15.31
N LEU A 253 -15.14 8.80 -14.64
CA LEU A 253 -15.54 7.70 -13.77
C LEU A 253 -16.42 8.19 -12.61
N ALA A 254 -15.99 9.24 -11.91
CA ALA A 254 -16.77 9.83 -10.83
C ALA A 254 -18.15 10.31 -11.32
N THR A 255 -18.21 10.93 -12.50
CA THR A 255 -19.46 11.35 -13.14
C THR A 255 -20.38 10.16 -13.45
N ALA A 256 -19.82 9.04 -13.93
CA ALA A 256 -20.58 7.83 -14.20
C ALA A 256 -21.16 7.20 -12.92
N LEU A 257 -20.56 7.49 -11.76
CA LEU A 257 -21.03 7.09 -10.44
C LEU A 257 -21.99 8.09 -9.79
N GLY A 258 -22.33 9.18 -10.47
CA GLY A 258 -23.28 10.19 -9.99
C GLY A 258 -22.67 11.43 -9.33
N VAL A 259 -21.34 11.49 -9.18
CA VAL A 259 -20.65 12.69 -8.70
C VAL A 259 -20.82 13.81 -9.75
N PRO A 260 -21.09 15.07 -9.35
CA PRO A 260 -21.22 16.15 -10.33
C PRO A 260 -19.94 16.30 -11.18
N LYS A 261 -20.14 16.40 -12.50
CA LYS A 261 -19.04 16.54 -13.47
C LYS A 261 -18.13 17.72 -13.14
N GLY A 262 -16.83 17.54 -13.29
CA GLY A 262 -15.79 18.55 -13.05
C GLY A 262 -15.30 18.61 -11.61
N ARG A 263 -16.00 18.00 -10.64
CA ARG A 263 -15.63 18.08 -9.23
C ARG A 263 -14.27 17.43 -8.95
N VAL A 264 -14.00 16.30 -9.59
CA VAL A 264 -12.70 15.62 -9.44
C VAL A 264 -11.63 16.39 -10.21
N ALA A 265 -11.92 16.79 -11.46
CA ALA A 265 -10.97 17.55 -12.27
C ALA A 265 -10.54 18.87 -11.59
N ASP A 266 -11.49 19.61 -10.98
CA ASP A 266 -11.22 20.83 -10.23
C ASP A 266 -10.35 20.56 -9.01
N ALA A 267 -10.66 19.50 -8.25
CA ALA A 267 -9.89 19.12 -7.06
C ALA A 267 -8.42 18.79 -7.41
N LEU A 268 -8.22 18.04 -8.50
CA LEU A 268 -6.89 17.68 -9.02
C LEU A 268 -6.15 18.91 -9.54
N SER A 269 -6.80 19.77 -10.32
CA SER A 269 -6.18 21.00 -10.84
C SER A 269 -5.79 21.98 -9.72
N ALA A 270 -6.51 21.96 -8.61
CA ALA A 270 -6.23 22.80 -7.45
C ALA A 270 -5.27 22.16 -6.44
N HIS A 271 -4.82 20.92 -6.67
CA HIS A 271 -3.97 20.15 -5.75
C HIS A 271 -4.58 20.07 -4.34
N THR A 272 -5.91 19.92 -4.25
CA THR A 272 -6.68 20.10 -3.02
C THR A 272 -6.25 19.13 -1.91
N TYR A 273 -5.91 17.89 -2.28
CA TYR A 273 -5.62 16.82 -1.34
C TYR A 273 -4.16 16.36 -1.36
N ASP A 274 -3.34 16.87 -2.27
CA ASP A 274 -1.99 16.36 -2.51
C ASP A 274 -1.11 16.39 -1.25
N ALA A 275 -1.18 17.50 -0.51
CA ALA A 275 -0.44 17.65 0.74
C ALA A 275 -0.87 16.64 1.81
N ALA A 276 -2.17 16.29 1.87
CA ALA A 276 -2.70 15.32 2.83
C ALA A 276 -2.30 13.89 2.46
N VAL A 277 -2.37 13.53 1.18
CA VAL A 277 -1.93 12.21 0.67
C VAL A 277 -0.44 12.01 0.95
N GLN A 278 0.39 12.99 0.59
CA GLN A 278 1.84 12.94 0.85
C GLN A 278 2.15 12.89 2.35
N ALA A 279 1.45 13.66 3.18
CA ALA A 279 1.62 13.61 4.63
C ALA A 279 1.21 12.25 5.21
N SER A 280 0.17 11.62 4.67
CA SER A 280 -0.26 10.27 5.04
C SER A 280 0.84 9.24 4.74
N LEU A 281 1.40 9.27 3.51
CA LEU A 281 2.54 8.44 3.14
C LEU A 281 3.75 8.66 4.06
N GLN A 282 4.15 9.92 4.29
CA GLN A 282 5.31 10.24 5.13
C GLN A 282 5.12 9.75 6.56
N LYS A 283 3.92 9.92 7.13
CA LYS A 283 3.59 9.44 8.47
C LYS A 283 3.67 7.91 8.52
N ALA A 284 3.10 7.22 7.54
CA ALA A 284 3.12 5.77 7.49
C ALA A 284 4.55 5.22 7.30
N ALA A 285 5.35 5.88 6.45
CA ALA A 285 6.72 5.49 6.14
C ALA A 285 7.66 5.50 7.35
N VAL A 286 7.44 6.42 8.31
CA VAL A 286 8.27 6.53 9.52
C VAL A 286 7.68 5.84 10.75
N ASP A 287 6.47 5.30 10.66
CA ASP A 287 5.83 4.61 11.78
C ASP A 287 6.50 3.23 11.98
N PRO A 288 7.16 2.98 13.13
CA PRO A 288 7.83 1.70 13.38
C PRO A 288 6.87 0.50 13.43
N THR A 289 5.57 0.73 13.67
CA THR A 289 4.55 -0.32 13.71
C THR A 289 4.07 -0.74 12.33
N LEU A 290 4.36 0.05 11.29
CA LEU A 290 3.98 -0.21 9.90
C LEU A 290 5.13 -0.75 9.05
N GLN A 291 6.29 -1.01 9.66
CA GLN A 291 7.46 -1.53 8.96
C GLN A 291 7.31 -3.03 8.69
N GLN A 292 7.49 -3.41 7.43
CA GLN A 292 7.39 -4.80 6.98
C GLN A 292 8.52 -5.17 6.01
N ASN A 293 8.63 -6.45 5.67
CA ASN A 293 9.54 -6.90 4.63
C ASN A 293 8.87 -6.71 3.27
N THR A 294 9.40 -5.79 2.48
CA THR A 294 8.96 -5.53 1.10
C THR A 294 9.94 -6.15 0.10
N SER A 295 9.57 -6.16 -1.17
CA SER A 295 10.48 -6.52 -2.27
C SER A 295 11.69 -5.58 -2.37
N ALA A 296 11.58 -4.35 -1.86
CA ALA A 296 12.65 -3.35 -1.82
C ALA A 296 13.50 -3.40 -0.54
N GLY A 297 13.19 -4.30 0.40
CA GLY A 297 13.85 -4.41 1.71
C GLY A 297 12.89 -4.16 2.88
N SER A 298 13.46 -3.91 4.06
CA SER A 298 12.65 -3.57 5.25
C SER A 298 12.17 -2.12 5.15
N GLY A 299 10.87 -1.89 5.22
CA GLY A 299 10.27 -0.56 5.11
C GLY A 299 8.74 -0.61 5.16
N PHE A 300 8.12 0.57 5.09
CA PHE A 300 6.69 0.66 4.77
C PHE A 300 6.44 0.21 3.32
N GLY A 301 5.31 -0.43 3.09
CA GLY A 301 4.88 -0.87 1.77
C GLY A 301 3.35 -0.97 1.69
N THR A 302 2.83 -1.16 0.48
CA THR A 302 1.40 -1.37 0.26
C THR A 302 1.14 -2.74 -0.39
N PRO A 303 0.04 -3.43 -0.06
CA PRO A 303 -0.90 -3.07 1.00
C PRO A 303 -0.27 -3.28 2.38
N THR A 304 -0.65 -2.42 3.33
CA THR A 304 -0.43 -2.65 4.77
C THR A 304 -1.79 -2.73 5.44
N VAL A 305 -2.09 -3.86 6.11
CA VAL A 305 -3.35 -4.02 6.85
C VAL A 305 -3.04 -4.13 8.34
N VAL A 306 -3.73 -3.33 9.14
CA VAL A 306 -3.51 -3.20 10.58
C VAL A 306 -4.82 -3.39 11.33
N TYR A 307 -4.74 -4.14 12.44
CA TYR A 307 -5.79 -4.23 13.43
C TYR A 307 -5.21 -3.95 14.81
N ASP A 308 -5.79 -3.01 15.56
CA ASP A 308 -5.36 -2.65 16.91
C ASP A 308 -3.84 -2.34 17.01
N GLY A 309 -3.34 -1.58 16.01
CA GLY A 309 -1.93 -1.19 15.92
C GLY A 309 -0.96 -2.34 15.56
N ARG A 310 -1.48 -3.50 15.12
CA ARG A 310 -0.67 -4.67 14.75
C ARG A 310 -0.84 -5.00 13.28
N LEU A 311 0.28 -5.21 12.58
CA LEU A 311 0.29 -5.71 11.22
C LEU A 311 -0.37 -7.09 11.16
N LEU A 312 -1.25 -7.24 10.18
CA LEU A 312 -1.88 -8.52 9.86
C LEU A 312 -1.08 -9.25 8.78
N ASP A 313 -0.96 -10.56 8.96
CA ASP A 313 -0.42 -11.44 7.93
C ASP A 313 -1.53 -11.79 6.93
N ILE A 314 -1.69 -10.94 5.91
CA ILE A 314 -2.68 -11.11 4.84
C ILE A 314 -2.35 -12.26 3.88
N THR A 315 -1.20 -12.95 4.06
CA THR A 315 -0.88 -14.17 3.31
C THR A 315 -1.56 -15.40 3.91
N ASN A 316 -1.99 -15.32 5.16
CA ASN A 316 -2.85 -16.32 5.77
C ASN A 316 -4.29 -16.14 5.27
N PRO A 317 -4.89 -17.06 4.51
CA PRO A 317 -6.23 -16.89 3.95
C PRO A 317 -7.33 -16.73 5.01
N ASP A 318 -7.08 -17.18 6.24
CA ASP A 318 -8.04 -17.09 7.34
C ASP A 318 -7.93 -15.77 8.14
N TRP A 319 -7.02 -14.86 7.76
CA TRP A 319 -6.68 -13.65 8.52
C TRP A 319 -7.92 -12.84 8.93
N LEU A 320 -8.85 -12.63 8.00
CA LEU A 320 -10.05 -11.83 8.23
C LEU A 320 -11.07 -12.60 9.08
N SER A 321 -11.33 -13.86 8.73
CA SER A 321 -12.29 -14.70 9.47
C SER A 321 -11.89 -14.95 10.93
N ALA A 322 -10.58 -14.90 11.23
CA ALA A 322 -10.07 -15.02 12.60
C ALA A 322 -10.33 -13.78 13.46
N LEU A 323 -10.59 -12.61 12.84
CA LEU A 323 -10.85 -11.34 13.52
C LEU A 323 -12.35 -11.10 13.71
N LEU A 324 -13.16 -11.49 12.73
CA LEU A 324 -14.60 -11.22 12.75
C LEU A 324 -15.31 -12.01 13.86
N PRO A 325 -16.42 -11.47 14.41
CA PRO A 325 -17.28 -12.21 15.32
C PRO A 325 -17.76 -13.53 14.70
N ARG A 326 -17.85 -14.57 15.54
CA ARG A 326 -18.50 -15.83 15.16
C ARG A 326 -19.97 -15.74 15.50
N HIS A 327 -20.82 -15.69 14.47
CA HIS A 327 -22.28 -15.78 14.59
C HIS A 327 -22.78 -17.23 14.56
#